data_AF-A0A976DTA2-F1
#
_entry.id   AF-A0A976DTA2-F1
#
_cell.length_a   1.000
_cell.length_b   1.000
_cell.length_c   1.000
_cell.angle_alpha   90.00
_cell.angle_beta   90.00
_cell.angle_gamma   90.00
#
_symmetry.space_group_name_H-M   'P 1'
#
loop_
_entity.id
_entity.type
_entity.pdbx_description
1 polymer ?
#
loop_
_entity_poly.entity_id
_entity_poly.type
_entity_poly.pdbx_seq_one_letter_code
_entity_poly.pdbx_strand_id
1 'polypeptide(L)'
;MECTVCGTIIPPKRLEVLPNTKTCVQCSSIARVHGHPIISGKTSYSELQIVSAEMANELAMKQERKGSSIATGVQFRQLPPPKLSNFE
;
A
#
# COMPACT_ATOMS: atom_id res chain seq x y z
N MET A 1 15.41 21.94 4.39
CA MET A 1 16.05 20.73 4.98
C MET A 1 16.46 19.82 3.83
N GLU A 2 17.68 19.29 3.86
CA GLU A 2 18.24 18.46 2.79
C GLU A 2 18.22 16.97 3.16
N CYS A 3 18.12 16.11 2.16
CA CYS A 3 18.19 14.68 2.36
C CYS A 3 19.61 14.23 2.70
N THR A 4 19.76 13.44 3.76
CA THR A 4 21.07 12.92 4.19
C THR A 4 21.70 11.90 3.24
N VAL A 5 20.95 11.39 2.26
CA VAL A 5 21.41 10.33 1.33
C VAL A 5 21.82 10.91 -0.02
N CYS A 6 20.99 11.77 -0.61
CA CYS A 6 21.22 12.32 -1.95
C CYS A 6 21.47 13.84 -1.98
N GLY A 7 21.39 14.53 -0.83
CA GLY A 7 21.59 15.99 -0.75
C GLY A 7 20.46 16.83 -1.34
N THR A 8 19.42 16.25 -1.94
CA THR A 8 18.30 17.02 -2.51
C THR A 8 17.46 17.68 -1.42
N ILE A 9 16.89 18.84 -1.73
CA ILE A 9 15.95 19.54 -0.85
C ILE A 9 14.70 18.67 -0.62
N ILE A 10 14.36 18.43 0.64
CA ILE A 10 13.15 17.68 1.01
C ILE A 10 11.93 18.56 0.72
N PRO A 11 10.90 18.05 0.02
CA PRO A 11 9.68 18.82 -0.26
C PRO A 11 9.02 19.35 1.03
N PRO A 12 8.53 20.60 1.05
CA PRO A 12 8.00 21.23 2.27
C PRO A 12 6.80 20.47 2.84
N LYS A 13 5.85 20.04 1.98
CA LYS A 13 4.70 19.21 2.37
C LYS A 13 5.09 17.93 3.14
N ARG A 14 6.27 17.36 2.86
CA ARG A 14 6.75 16.16 3.58
C ARG A 14 7.25 16.50 4.97
N LEU A 15 7.84 17.67 5.17
CA LEU A 15 8.25 18.15 6.48
C LEU A 15 7.05 18.55 7.34
N GLU A 16 5.96 19.03 6.73
CA GLU A 16 4.70 19.29 7.43
C GLU A 16 4.07 18.02 7.99
N VAL A 17 4.00 16.95 7.19
CA VAL A 17 3.40 15.66 7.60
C VAL A 17 4.34 14.87 8.52
N LEU A 18 5.65 14.95 8.28
CA LEU A 18 6.67 14.24 9.04
C LEU A 18 7.77 15.26 9.41
N PRO A 19 7.70 15.94 10.56
CA PRO A 19 8.66 17.00 10.89
C PRO A 19 10.09 16.50 11.11
N ASN A 20 10.26 15.21 11.43
CA ASN A 20 11.55 14.61 11.80
C ASN A 20 12.20 13.79 10.67
N THR A 21 11.72 13.87 9.42
CA THR A 21 12.33 13.11 8.31
C THR A 21 13.67 13.70 7.92
N LYS A 22 14.66 12.83 7.80
CA LYS A 22 16.00 13.15 7.27
C LYS A 22 16.17 12.73 5.81
N THR A 23 15.17 12.07 5.22
CA THR A 23 15.28 11.45 3.89
C THR A 23 14.18 11.91 2.93
N CYS A 24 14.55 12.19 1.68
CA CYS A 24 13.58 12.53 0.63
C CYS A 24 12.69 11.33 0.29
N VAL A 25 11.63 11.56 -0.49
CA VAL A 25 10.68 10.51 -0.90
C VAL A 25 11.37 9.35 -1.61
N GLN A 26 12.36 9.64 -2.46
CA GLN A 26 13.07 8.63 -3.25
C GLN A 26 14.06 7.81 -2.43
N CYS A 27 14.71 8.41 -1.43
CA CYS A 27 15.67 7.73 -0.55
C CYS A 27 15.01 7.09 0.68
N SER A 28 13.68 7.17 0.81
CA SER A 28 12.97 6.54 1.90
C SER A 28 12.92 5.03 1.68
N SER A 29 13.46 4.26 2.61
CA SER A 29 13.40 2.79 2.61
C SER A 29 12.06 2.23 3.10
N ILE A 30 11.13 3.10 3.53
CA ILE A 30 9.83 2.69 4.06
C ILE A 30 8.95 2.29 2.87
N ALA A 31 8.64 1.00 2.80
CA ALA A 31 7.68 0.46 1.84
C ALA A 31 6.27 1.00 2.11
N ARG A 32 5.46 1.11 1.05
CA ARG A 32 4.05 1.47 1.19
C ARG A 32 3.31 0.37 1.93
N VAL A 33 2.38 0.76 2.80
CA VAL A 33 1.41 -0.19 3.38
C VAL A 33 0.37 -0.58 2.34
N HIS A 34 -0.17 -1.79 2.46
CA HIS A 34 -1.14 -2.36 1.51
C HIS A 34 -2.47 -2.63 2.22
N GLY A 35 -3.58 -2.46 1.49
CA GLY A 35 -4.91 -2.84 1.97
C GLY A 35 -5.24 -4.28 1.60
N HIS A 36 -5.64 -5.10 2.57
CA HIS A 36 -6.14 -6.45 2.35
C HIS A 36 -7.65 -6.52 2.65
N PRO A 37 -8.50 -6.86 1.68
CA PRO A 37 -9.93 -6.99 1.92
C PRO A 37 -10.21 -8.31 2.65
N ILE A 38 -10.89 -8.22 3.79
CA ILE A 38 -11.42 -9.37 4.53
C ILE A 38 -12.92 -9.41 4.28
N ILE A 39 -13.39 -10.47 3.64
CA ILE A 39 -14.82 -10.74 3.45
C ILE A 39 -15.19 -11.90 4.36
N SER A 40 -15.96 -11.63 5.41
CA SER A 40 -16.43 -12.65 6.34
C SER A 40 -17.95 -12.82 6.24
N GLY A 41 -18.40 -14.06 6.04
CA GLY A 41 -19.81 -14.41 5.92
C GLY A 41 -20.35 -14.40 4.49
N LYS A 42 -21.60 -14.83 4.35
CA LYS A 42 -22.25 -15.02 3.04
C LYS A 42 -22.69 -13.72 2.37
N THR A 43 -22.91 -12.63 3.13
CA THR A 43 -23.61 -11.45 2.60
C THR A 43 -23.31 -10.06 3.19
N SER A 44 -22.48 -9.85 4.21
CA SER A 44 -22.56 -8.52 4.89
C SER A 44 -21.33 -7.93 5.57
N TYR A 45 -20.16 -8.57 5.56
CA TYR A 45 -18.99 -7.98 6.23
C TYR A 45 -17.77 -7.91 5.31
N SER A 46 -17.44 -6.69 4.88
CA SER A 46 -16.23 -6.37 4.13
C SER A 46 -15.43 -5.33 4.90
N GLU A 47 -14.27 -5.72 5.40
CA GLU A 47 -13.30 -4.82 6.03
C GLU A 47 -12.05 -4.69 5.17
N LEU A 48 -11.36 -3.55 5.29
CA LEU A 48 -10.05 -3.36 4.66
C LEU A 48 -8.99 -3.25 5.76
N GLN A 49 -8.19 -4.29 5.91
CA GLN A 49 -7.10 -4.33 6.86
C GLN A 49 -5.84 -3.71 6.24
N ILE A 50 -5.23 -2.75 6.91
CA ILE A 50 -3.94 -2.18 6.48
C ILE A 50 -2.82 -3.09 6.99
N VAL A 51 -2.01 -3.62 6.08
CA VAL A 51 -0.93 -4.57 6.35
C VAL A 51 0.41 -4.08 5.76
N SER A 52 1.52 -4.64 6.23
CA SER A 52 2.84 -4.38 5.65
C SER A 52 2.96 -4.99 4.25
N ALA A 53 3.91 -4.51 3.45
CA ALA A 53 4.17 -5.05 2.12
C ALA A 53 4.55 -6.54 2.13
N GLU A 54 5.33 -6.98 3.13
CA GLU A 54 5.72 -8.39 3.30
C GLU A 54 4.49 -9.28 3.53
N MET A 55 3.63 -8.88 4.48
CA MET A 55 2.39 -9.58 4.79
C MET A 55 1.43 -9.60 3.59
N ALA A 56 1.35 -8.49 2.84
CA ALA A 56 0.53 -8.43 1.63
C ALA A 56 0.99 -9.43 0.56
N ASN A 57 2.31 -9.57 0.36
CA ASN A 57 2.86 -10.55 -0.58
C ASN A 57 2.57 -11.98 -0.12
N GLU A 58 2.73 -12.28 1.17
CA GLU A 58 2.43 -13.59 1.73
C GLU A 58 0.94 -13.95 1.56
N LEU A 59 0.04 -13.00 1.87
CA LEU A 59 -1.40 -13.18 1.68
C LEU A 59 -1.76 -13.36 0.21
N ALA A 60 -1.13 -12.63 -0.70
CA ALA A 60 -1.35 -12.77 -2.14
C ALA A 60 -0.94 -14.18 -2.63
N MET A 61 0.21 -14.70 -2.17
CA MET A 61 0.63 -16.07 -2.49
C MET A 61 -0.35 -17.11 -1.94
N LYS A 62 -0.82 -16.93 -0.70
CA LYS A 62 -1.81 -17.83 -0.06
C LYS A 62 -3.19 -17.78 -0.73
N GLN A 63 -3.56 -16.65 -1.34
CA GLN A 63 -4.82 -16.48 -2.07
C GLN A 63 -4.80 -17.17 -3.44
N GLU A 64 -3.64 -17.48 -4.02
CA GLU A 64 -3.53 -18.15 -5.32
C GLU A 64 -3.86 -19.65 -5.20
N ARG A 65 -5.14 -19.99 -4.97
CA ARG A 65 -5.62 -21.38 -4.98
C ARG A 65 -5.93 -21.83 -6.42
N LYS A 66 -5.21 -22.82 -6.93
CA LYS A 66 -5.48 -23.50 -8.21
C LYS A 66 -6.55 -24.59 -8.08
N GLY A 67 -7.76 -24.23 -7.62
CA GLY A 67 -8.87 -25.15 -7.44
C GLY A 67 -10.17 -24.60 -8.02
N SER A 68 -10.81 -25.38 -8.89
CA SER A 68 -12.02 -25.00 -9.63
C SER A 68 -13.23 -24.88 -8.71
N SER A 69 -13.47 -23.70 -8.14
CA SER A 69 -14.81 -23.10 -7.87
C SER A 69 -14.77 -21.91 -6.90
N ILE A 70 -13.91 -20.91 -7.17
CA ILE A 70 -13.88 -19.54 -6.62
C ILE A 70 -12.80 -19.32 -5.54
N ALA A 71 -11.70 -18.70 -5.97
CA ALA A 71 -10.90 -17.73 -5.21
C ALA A 71 -9.95 -17.00 -6.17
N THR A 72 -10.41 -15.93 -6.81
CA THR A 72 -9.56 -14.92 -7.42
C THR A 72 -9.54 -13.73 -6.48
N GLY A 73 -8.59 -13.73 -5.53
CA GLY A 73 -8.30 -12.54 -4.72
C GLY A 73 -8.23 -11.34 -5.65
N VAL A 74 -9.17 -10.39 -5.45
CA VAL A 74 -9.56 -9.31 -6.36
C VAL A 74 -8.39 -8.84 -7.22
N GLN A 75 -8.27 -9.38 -8.45
CA GLN A 75 -7.11 -9.13 -9.28
C GLN A 75 -7.20 -7.73 -9.89
N PHE A 76 -6.59 -6.74 -9.26
CA PHE A 76 -6.22 -5.47 -9.91
C PHE A 76 -4.96 -5.65 -10.77
N ARG A 77 -4.78 -6.80 -11.44
CA ARG A 77 -3.54 -7.11 -12.18
C ARG A 77 -3.30 -6.15 -13.37
N GLN A 78 -4.31 -5.39 -13.80
CA GLN A 78 -4.22 -4.49 -14.97
C GLN A 78 -4.99 -3.17 -14.84
N LEU A 79 -5.50 -2.83 -13.65
CA LEU A 79 -6.16 -1.54 -13.46
C LEU A 79 -5.11 -0.51 -13.03
N PRO A 80 -5.12 0.72 -13.59
CA PRO A 80 -4.28 1.78 -13.08
C PRO A 80 -4.57 1.96 -11.58
N PRO A 81 -3.55 2.33 -10.76
CA PRO A 81 -3.77 2.54 -9.34
C PRO A 81 -4.98 3.46 -9.16
N PRO A 82 -5.92 3.12 -8.26
CA PRO A 82 -7.13 3.93 -8.09
C PRO A 82 -6.70 5.37 -7.85
N LYS A 83 -7.16 6.27 -8.71
CA LYS A 83 -6.92 7.70 -8.54
C LYS A 83 -7.55 8.06 -7.20
N LEU A 84 -6.73 8.47 -6.23
CA LEU A 84 -7.22 9.07 -5.00
C LEU A 84 -7.93 10.35 -5.43
N SER A 85 -9.27 10.28 -5.57
CA SER A 85 -10.09 11.36 -6.14
C SER A 85 -10.17 12.60 -5.25
N ASN A 86 -9.50 12.60 -4.09
CA ASN A 86 -9.74 13.56 -3.02
C ASN A 86 -8.46 14.25 -2.52
N PHE A 87 -7.47 14.45 -3.38
CA PHE A 87 -6.36 15.38 -3.11
C PHE A 87 -6.18 16.30 -4.32
N GLU A 88 -7.16 17.19 -4.53
CA GLU A 88 -6.89 18.52 -5.10
C GLU A 88 -6.31 19.43 -4.00
#